data_AF-A0A656GLW1-F1
#
_entry.id   AF-A0A656GLW1-F1
#
_cell.length_a   1.000
_cell.length_b   1.000
_cell.length_c   1.000
_cell.angle_alpha   90.00
_cell.angle_beta   90.00
_cell.angle_gamma   90.00
#
_symmetry.space_group_name_H-M   'P 1'
#
loop_
_entity.id
_entity.type
_entity.pdbx_description
1 polymer ?
#
loop_
_entity_poly.entity_id
_entity_poly.type
_entity_poly.pdbx_seq_one_letter_code
_entity_poly.pdbx_strand_id
1 'polypeptide(L)' 'FALDVDQLAAGETVERYVDQEVQQPFDLQHGPLLRVRLLKLSEQEHVLVLTQHHI' A
#
# COMPACT_ATOMS: atom_id res chain seq x y z
N PHE A 1 7.23 9.99 -12.61
CA PHE A 1 6.81 9.37 -11.35
C PHE A 1 7.03 7.87 -11.50
N ALA A 2 7.84 7.26 -10.64
CA ALA A 2 8.05 5.82 -10.62
C ALA A 2 7.44 5.28 -9.33
N LEU A 3 6.70 4.17 -9.43
CA LEU A 3 6.22 3.45 -8.27
C LEU A 3 7.21 2.33 -7.97
N ASP A 4 7.67 2.26 -6.73
CA ASP A 4 8.44 1.13 -6.26
C ASP A 4 7.55 -0.11 -6.19
N VAL A 5 8.13 -1.26 -6.53
CA VAL A 5 7.44 -2.56 -6.54
C VAL A 5 7.87 -3.36 -5.32
N ASP A 6 6.93 -3.60 -4.43
CA ASP A 6 7.15 -4.32 -3.19
C ASP A 6 6.72 -5.79 -3.34
N GLN A 7 7.37 -6.69 -2.58
CA GLN A 7 6.94 -8.08 -2.42
C GLN A 7 6.39 -8.28 -1.01
N LEU A 8 5.38 -9.15 -0.90
CA LEU A 8 4.85 -9.55 0.39
C LEU A 8 5.86 -10.41 1.15
N ALA A 9 5.86 -10.31 2.48
CA ALA A 9 6.63 -11.21 3.32
C ALA A 9 6.09 -12.65 3.22
N ALA A 10 6.94 -13.64 3.51
CA ALA A 10 6.51 -15.04 3.51
C ALA A 10 5.34 -15.26 4.49
N GLY A 11 4.22 -15.82 3.99
CA GLY A 11 3.01 -16.06 4.78
C GLY A 11 2.13 -14.83 5.00
N GLU A 12 2.44 -13.69 4.39
CA GLU A 12 1.57 -12.52 4.34
C GLU A 12 0.54 -12.64 3.22
N THR A 13 -0.69 -12.20 3.49
CA THR A 13 -1.74 -12.08 2.48
C THR A 13 -1.91 -10.62 2.07
N VAL A 14 -2.48 -10.40 0.88
CA VAL A 14 -2.81 -9.05 0.40
C VAL A 14 -3.76 -8.36 1.37
N GLU A 15 -4.78 -9.07 1.87
CA GLU A 15 -5.74 -8.53 2.83
C GLU A 15 -5.05 -8.04 4.09
N ARG A 16 -4.13 -8.84 4.65
CA ARG A 16 -3.40 -8.46 5.87
C ARG A 16 -2.49 -7.24 5.63
N TYR A 17 -1.85 -7.17 4.46
CA TYR A 17 -1.05 -6.01 4.09
C TYR A 17 -1.91 -4.75 3.95
N VAL A 18 -3.06 -4.86 3.28
CA VAL A 18 -4.00 -3.74 3.10
C VAL A 18 -4.53 -3.26 4.45
N ASP A 19 -4.89 -4.17 5.36
CA ASP A 19 -5.33 -3.82 6.72
C ASP A 19 -4.25 -3.03 7.47
N GLN A 20 -2.98 -3.41 7.32
CA GLN A 20 -1.86 -2.68 7.92
C GLN A 20 -1.68 -1.28 7.33
N GLU A 21 -1.76 -1.15 6.00
CA GLU A 21 -1.67 0.16 5.34
C GLU A 21 -2.82 1.10 5.78
N VAL A 22 -4.03 0.57 5.90
CA VAL A 22 -5.22 1.31 6.37
C VAL A 22 -5.08 1.75 7.82
N GLN A 23 -4.52 0.90 8.69
CA GLN A 23 -4.33 1.24 10.11
C GLN A 23 -3.19 2.22 10.36
N GLN A 24 -2.28 2.42 9.39
CA GLN A 24 -1.25 3.43 9.52
C GLN A 24 -1.86 4.84 9.44
N PRO A 25 -1.71 5.69 10.47
CA PRO A 25 -2.28 7.02 10.48
C PRO A 25 -1.56 7.94 9.49
N PHE A 26 -2.29 8.93 8.96
CA PHE A 26 -1.72 10.02 8.19
C PHE A 26 -1.35 11.19 9.12
N ASP A 27 -0.20 11.82 8.87
CA ASP A 27 0.07 13.15 9.39
C ASP A 27 -0.75 14.17 8.58
N LEU A 28 -1.83 14.68 9.16
CA LEU A 28 -2.72 15.63 8.51
C LEU A 28 -2.11 17.04 8.34
N GLN A 29 -1.02 17.35 9.04
CA GLN A 29 -0.39 18.66 8.99
C GLN A 29 0.70 18.74 7.91
N HIS A 30 1.44 17.65 7.70
CA HIS A 30 2.65 17.67 6.86
C HIS A 30 2.68 16.62 5.76
N GLY A 31 1.75 15.68 5.75
CA GLY A 31 1.85 14.49 4.90
C GLY A 31 1.04 14.58 3.61
N PRO A 32 1.43 13.83 2.56
CA PRO A 32 0.49 13.50 1.50
C PRO A 32 -0.66 12.67 2.09
N LEU A 33 -1.91 13.07 1.83
CA LEU A 33 -3.11 12.36 2.26
C LEU A 33 -3.48 11.16 1.37
N LEU A 34 -2.53 10.72 0.54
CA LEU A 34 -2.61 9.58 -0.36
C LEU A 34 -1.30 8.80 -0.29
N ARG A 35 -1.39 7.49 -0.05
CA ARG A 35 -0.30 6.54 -0.18
C ARG A 35 -0.61 5.55 -1.29
N VAL A 36 0.40 5.25 -2.11
CA VAL A 36 0.30 4.34 -3.26
C VAL A 36 1.38 3.28 -3.13
N ARG A 37 0.99 2.01 -3.18
CA ARG A 37 1.89 0.85 -3.17
C ARG A 37 1.57 -0.07 -4.33
N LEU A 38 2.59 -0.63 -4.98
CA LEU A 38 2.43 -1.64 -6.00
C LEU A 38 3.05 -2.95 -5.52
N LEU A 39 2.20 -3.93 -5.24
CA LEU A 39 2.62 -5.25 -4.80
C LEU A 39 2.77 -6.18 -6.00
N LYS A 40 3.88 -6.91 -6.07
CA LYS A 40 4.06 -8.01 -7.04
C LYS A 40 3.66 -9.34 -6.40
N LEU A 41 2.65 -10.00 -6.95
CA LEU A 41 2.20 -11.34 -6.51
C LEU A 41 2.87 -12.45 -7.32
N SER A 42 3.08 -12.20 -8.61
CA SER A 42 3.79 -13.08 -9.53
C SER A 42 4.43 -12.26 -10.65
N GLU A 43 5.05 -12.88 -11.65
CA GLU A 43 5.63 -12.14 -12.78
C GLU A 43 4.62 -11.31 -13.56
N GLN A 44 3.36 -11.77 -13.62
CA GLN A 44 2.31 -11.14 -14.43
C GLN A 44 1.18 -10.55 -13.60
N GLU A 45 1.19 -10.71 -12.28
CA GLU A 45 0.13 -10.24 -11.39
C GLU A 45 0.67 -9.24 -10.38
N HIS A 46 0.01 -8.08 -10.35
CA HIS A 46 0.31 -7.02 -9.41
C HIS A 46 -0.98 -6.50 -8.79
N VAL A 47 -0.89 -6.01 -7.55
CA VAL A 47 -1.97 -5.35 -6.85
C VAL A 47 -1.55 -3.92 -6.55
N LEU A 48 -2.34 -2.96 -7.03
CA LEU A 48 -2.19 -1.56 -6.67
C LEU A 48 -3.01 -1.29 -5.40
N VAL A 49 -2.34 -0.89 -4.32
CA VAL A 49 -2.99 -0.48 -3.07
C VAL A 49 -2.98 1.05 -3.00
N LEU A 50 -4.18 1.61 -2.85
CA LEU A 50 -4.43 3.03 -2.70
C LEU A 50 -5.06 3.26 -1.34
N THR A 51 -4.41 4.02 -0.48
CA THR A 51 -4.94 4.42 0.82
C THR A 51 -5.03 5.94 0.85
N GLN A 52 -6.24 6.49 1.01
CA GLN A 52 -6.42 7.93 1.14
C GLN A 52 -7.08 8.30 2.46
N HIS A 53 -6.77 9.50 2.92
CA HIS A 53 -7.59 10.17 3.92
C HIS A 53 -8.84 10.78 3.27
N HIS A 54 -9.99 10.66 3.93
CA HIS A 54 -11.29 11.14 3.43
C HIS A 54 -11.67 12.54 3.94
N ILE A 55 -10.75 13.24 4.64
CA ILE A 55 -11.01 14.53 5.32
C ILE A 55 -10.88 15.67 4.31
#